data_AF-A0A516P232-F1
#
_entry.id   AF-A0A516P232-F1
#
_cell.length_a   1.000
_cell.length_b   1.000
_cell.length_c   1.000
_cell.angle_alpha   90.00
_cell.angle_beta   90.00
_cell.angle_gamma   90.00
#
_symmetry.space_group_name_H-M   'P 1'
#
loop_
_entity.id
_entity.type
_entity.pdbx_description
1 polymer ?
#
loop_
_entity_poly.entity_id
_entity_poly.type
_entity_poly.pdbx_seq_one_letter_code
_entity_poly.pdbx_strand_id
1 'polypeptide(L)'
;MKINDHEYSKEEVLAALKKKGYLILKHTFHDEEHVHGSRFIKHHYTTECALKGRDLPEESNQWQKVAENEFQQINVKPPLV
;
A
#
# COMPACT_ATOMS: atom_id res chain seq x y z
N MET A 1 -7.84 -7.38 -4.90
CA MET A 1 -6.89 -7.45 -3.76
C MET A 1 -7.53 -8.29 -2.68
N LYS A 2 -6.82 -9.24 -2.08
CA LYS A 2 -7.39 -10.18 -1.11
C LYS A 2 -7.11 -9.69 0.32
N ILE A 3 -8.15 -9.38 1.09
CA ILE A 3 -8.07 -8.96 2.49
C ILE A 3 -9.00 -9.88 3.29
N ASN A 4 -8.47 -10.57 4.31
CA ASN A 4 -9.24 -11.52 5.15
C ASN A 4 -10.06 -12.55 4.35
N ASP A 5 -9.45 -13.19 3.35
CA ASP A 5 -10.11 -14.14 2.46
C ASP A 5 -11.20 -13.61 1.52
N HIS A 6 -11.47 -12.31 1.55
CA HIS A 6 -12.38 -11.64 0.63
C HIS A 6 -11.61 -10.89 -0.45
N GLU A 7 -12.09 -10.97 -1.69
CA GLU A 7 -11.55 -10.19 -2.79
C GLU A 7 -12.28 -8.85 -2.90
N TYR A 8 -11.52 -7.76 -2.82
CA TYR A 8 -12.01 -6.40 -2.99
C TYR A 8 -11.44 -5.77 -4.25
N SER A 9 -12.27 -5.00 -4.92
CA SER A 9 -11.83 -4.14 -6.02
C SER A 9 -11.01 -2.97 -5.48
N LYS A 10 -10.16 -2.42 -6.35
CA LYS A 10 -9.35 -1.23 -6.03
C LYS A 10 -10.24 -0.06 -5.58
N GLU A 11 -11.36 0.16 -6.26
CA GLU A 11 -12.26 1.28 -6.02
C GLU A 11 -12.92 1.17 -4.63
N GLU A 12 -13.33 -0.03 -4.23
CA GLU A 12 -13.90 -0.28 -2.90
C GLU A 12 -12.90 0.01 -1.78
N VAL A 13 -11.66 -0.46 -1.92
CA VAL A 13 -10.60 -0.24 -0.93
C VAL A 13 -10.30 1.25 -0.80
N LEU A 14 -10.16 1.96 -1.92
CA LEU A 14 -9.91 3.40 -1.90
C LEU A 14 -11.09 4.18 -1.33
N ALA A 15 -12.33 3.78 -1.61
CA ALA A 15 -13.52 4.39 -1.02
C ALA A 15 -13.57 4.16 0.51
N ALA A 16 -13.21 2.97 0.98
CA ALA A 16 -13.13 2.66 2.40
C ALA A 16 -12.03 3.47 3.11
N LEU A 17 -10.85 3.58 2.50
CA LEU A 17 -9.74 4.42 3.01
C LEU A 17 -10.15 5.90 3.07
N LYS A 18 -10.82 6.42 2.04
CA LYS A 18 -11.36 7.80 2.06
C LYS A 18 -12.36 8.01 3.20
N LYS A 19 -13.28 7.06 3.43
CA LYS A 19 -14.24 7.13 4.56
C LYS A 19 -13.54 7.14 5.92
N LYS A 20 -12.39 6.48 6.04
CA LYS A 20 -11.53 6.50 7.24
C LYS A 20 -10.72 7.80 7.41
N GLY A 21 -10.78 8.71 6.44
CA GLY A 21 -10.07 10.00 6.48
C GLY A 21 -8.68 9.97 5.84
N TYR A 22 -8.36 8.94 5.04
CA TYR A 22 -7.13 8.94 4.24
C TYR A 22 -7.32 9.78 2.97
N LEU A 23 -6.28 10.54 2.63
CA LEU A 23 -6.17 11.31 1.41
C LEU A 23 -5.43 10.48 0.36
N ILE A 24 -6.09 10.22 -0.76
CA ILE A 24 -5.53 9.40 -1.84
C ILE A 24 -4.80 10.31 -2.83
N LEU A 25 -3.49 10.10 -3.00
CA LEU A 25 -2.65 10.83 -3.95
C LEU A 25 -2.01 9.86 -4.94
N LYS A 26 -1.88 10.28 -6.19
CA LYS A 26 -1.06 9.56 -7.17
C LYS A 26 0.37 10.03 -7.05
N HIS A 27 1.30 9.10 -6.87
CA HIS A 27 2.72 9.39 -6.80
C HIS A 27 3.49 8.45 -7.73
N THR A 28 4.51 8.99 -8.39
CA THR A 28 5.39 8.22 -9.27
C THR A 28 6.65 7.90 -8.51
N PHE A 29 6.82 6.63 -8.18
CA PHE A 29 8.05 6.10 -7.60
C PHE A 29 9.03 5.73 -8.70
N HIS A 30 10.30 5.66 -8.34
CA HIS A 30 11.35 5.14 -9.18
C HIS A 30 12.04 4.01 -8.41
N ASP A 31 12.15 2.86 -9.04
CA ASP A 31 12.96 1.75 -8.57
C ASP A 31 14.24 1.69 -9.42
N GLU A 32 15.37 1.42 -8.77
CA GLU A 32 16.66 1.32 -9.44
C GLU A 32 17.12 -0.14 -9.43
N GLU A 33 16.98 -0.83 -10.57
CA GLU A 33 17.47 -2.19 -10.71
C GLU A 33 18.96 -2.16 -11.05
N HIS A 34 19.76 -2.79 -10.20
CA HIS A 34 21.19 -2.98 -10.45
C HIS A 34 21.42 -4.01 -11.56
N VAL A 35 21.99 -3.58 -12.68
CA VAL A 35 22.42 -4.48 -13.74
C VAL A 35 23.95 -4.51 -13.77
N HIS A 36 24.50 -5.72 -13.65
CA HIS A 36 25.92 -6.07 -13.53
C HIS A 36 26.93 -4.95 -13.92
N GLY A 37 27.78 -4.54 -12.97
CA GLY A 37 28.70 -3.41 -13.13
C GLY A 37 28.18 -2.11 -12.52
N SER A 38 28.39 -0.96 -13.19
CA SER A 38 27.94 0.38 -12.76
C SER A 38 26.69 0.89 -13.49
N ARG A 39 25.90 -0.01 -14.10
CA ARG A 39 24.68 0.36 -14.83
C ARG A 39 23.46 0.15 -13.94
N PHE A 40 22.57 1.15 -13.94
CA PHE A 40 21.32 1.13 -13.21
C PHE A 40 20.20 1.32 -14.22
N ILE A 41 19.17 0.47 -14.18
CA ILE A 41 17.94 0.68 -14.94
C ILE A 41 16.94 1.35 -14.01
N LYS A 42 16.45 2.53 -14.41
CA LYS A 42 15.43 3.26 -13.66
C LYS A 42 14.05 2.84 -14.14
N HIS A 43 13.30 2.17 -13.28
CA HIS A 43 11.91 1.80 -13.52
C HIS A 43 11.00 2.83 -12.86
N HIS A 44 10.30 3.63 -13.67
CA HIS A 44 9.28 4.54 -13.17
C HIS A 44 7.94 3.82 -13.13
N TYR A 45 7.28 3.82 -11.97
CA TYR A 45 5.93 3.31 -11.83
C TYR A 45 5.06 4.29 -11.05
N THR A 46 3.83 4.47 -11.53
CA THR A 46 2.86 5.35 -10.88
C THR A 46 1.91 4.51 -10.05
N THR A 47 1.80 4.83 -8.77
CA THR A 47 0.90 4.17 -7.84
C THR A 47 0.11 5.19 -7.04
N GLU A 48 -0.87 4.72 -6.28
CA GLU A 48 -1.67 5.55 -5.38
C GLU A 48 -1.19 5.35 -3.94
N CYS A 49 -1.07 6.44 -3.20
CA CYS A 49 -0.73 6.44 -1.78
C CYS A 49 -1.93 6.91 -0.98
N ALA A 50 -2.16 6.29 0.17
CA ALA A 50 -3.16 6.69 1.13
C ALA A 50 -2.46 7.38 2.31
N LEU A 51 -2.54 8.70 2.38
CA LEU A 51 -1.87 9.52 3.38
C LEU A 51 -2.84 9.96 4.47
N LYS A 52 -2.37 10.06 5.72
CA LYS A 52 -3.18 10.57 6.83
C LYS A 52 -2.49 11.79 7.43
N GLY A 53 -3.18 12.93 7.45
CA GLY A 53 -2.62 14.16 8.01
C GLY A 53 -1.48 14.74 7.17
N ARG A 54 -0.23 14.62 7.65
CA ARG A 54 0.97 15.25 7.06
C ARG A 54 2.01 14.25 6.54
N ASP A 55 1.64 12.98 6.42
CA ASP A 55 2.54 11.95 5.89
C ASP A 55 2.95 12.26 4.44
N LEU A 56 4.19 11.87 4.09
CA LEU A 56 4.72 12.00 2.74
C LEU A 56 4.34 10.77 1.89
N PRO A 57 4.24 10.91 0.56
CA PRO A 57 4.04 9.77 -0.33
C PRO A 57 5.31 8.91 -0.36
N GLU A 58 5.30 7.86 0.46
CA GLU A 58 6.36 6.84 0.53
C GLU A 58 5.81 5.48 0.10
N GLU A 59 6.71 4.55 -0.24
CA GLU A 59 6.32 3.19 -0.64
C GLU A 59 5.59 2.42 0.47
N SER A 60 5.80 2.80 1.73
CA SER A 60 5.08 2.27 2.89
C SER A 60 3.61 2.73 2.92
N ASN A 61 3.34 3.90 2.34
CA ASN A 61 2.01 4.51 2.30
C ASN A 61 1.24 4.17 1.02
N GLN A 62 1.72 3.20 0.23
CA GLN A 62 0.96 2.68 -0.91
C GLN A 62 -0.39 2.14 -0.43
N TRP A 63 -1.44 2.42 -1.21
CA TRP A 63 -2.83 2.10 -0.84
C TRP A 63 -3.04 0.63 -0.46
N GLN A 64 -2.28 -0.29 -1.08
CA GLN A 64 -2.32 -1.73 -0.78
C GLN A 64 -1.84 -2.00 0.65
N LYS A 65 -0.62 -1.57 0.99
CA LYS A 65 -0.04 -1.79 2.32
C LYS A 65 -0.87 -1.13 3.43
N VAL A 66 -1.36 0.08 3.18
CA VAL A 66 -2.25 0.79 4.13
C VAL A 66 -3.56 0.04 4.32
N ALA A 67 -4.14 -0.49 3.23
CA ALA A 67 -5.35 -1.30 3.32
C ALA A 67 -5.12 -2.63 4.04
N GLU A 68 -4.01 -3.32 3.80
CA GLU A 68 -3.64 -4.52 4.56
C GLU A 68 -3.53 -4.18 6.04
N ASN A 69 -2.78 -3.16 6.41
CA ASN A 69 -2.58 -2.81 7.81
C ASN A 69 -3.87 -2.34 8.52
N GLU A 70 -4.75 -1.62 7.83
CA GLU A 70 -6.00 -1.11 8.41
C GLU A 70 -7.13 -2.14 8.49
N PHE A 71 -7.22 -3.04 7.52
CA PHE A 71 -8.35 -3.96 7.38
C PHE A 71 -8.01 -5.41 7.70
N GLN A 72 -6.75 -5.82 7.69
CA GLN A 72 -6.37 -7.18 8.07
C GLN A 72 -6.64 -7.39 9.56
N GLN A 73 -7.44 -8.40 9.87
CA GLN A 73 -7.71 -8.74 11.26
C GLN A 73 -6.45 -9.33 11.89
N ILE A 74 -6.09 -8.84 13.08
CA ILE A 74 -5.04 -9.46 13.89
C ILE A 74 -5.58 -10.81 14.35
N ASN A 75 -5.27 -11.86 13.60
CA ASN A 75 -5.62 -13.21 13.99
C ASN A 75 -4.62 -13.66 15.08
N VAL A 76 -4.86 -13.24 16.32
CA VAL A 76 -4.03 -13.66 17.45
C VAL A 76 -4.24 -15.15 17.64
N LYS A 77 -3.19 -15.94 17.46
CA LYS A 77 -3.23 -17.37 17.71
C LYS A 77 -3.64 -17.58 19.17
N PRO A 78 -4.75 -18.28 19.46
CA PRO A 78 -5.15 -18.52 20.83
C PRO A 78 -4.05 -19.33 21.54
N PRO A 79 -3.74 -19.02 22.82
CA PRO A 79 -2.78 -19.80 23.56
C PRO A 79 -3.27 -21.25 23.65
N LEU A 80 -2.42 -22.18 23.23
CA LEU A 80 -2.63 -23.60 23.47
C LEU A 80 -2.33 -23.83 24.95
N VAL A 81 -3.38 -24.13 25.72
CA VAL A 81 -3.28 -24.59 27.12
C VAL A 81 -2.56 -25.94 27.14
#